data_AF-A0A9P7JXN2-F1
#
_entry.id   AF-A0A9P7JXN2-F1
#
_cell.length_a   1.000
_cell.length_b   1.000
_cell.length_c   1.000
_cell.angle_alpha   90.00
_cell.angle_beta   90.00
_cell.angle_gamma   90.00
#
_symmetry.space_group_name_H-M   'P 1'
#
loop_
_entity.id
_entity.type
_entity.pdbx_description
1 polymer ?
#
loop_
_entity_poly.entity_id
_entity_poly.type
_entity_poly.pdbx_seq_one_letter_code
_entity_poly.pdbx_strand_id
1 'polypeptide(L)'
;MESIICASPYVTSAVIFGHGRNQVGVLIEPRAGCEIDIDDEKQLAEFRNRVWPDIEDANKEAPAFSRIFQEMILVTHSEKPMLRAGKGTVMKKATIKLYEEEINSLYEKVEGSTRAGINVPLPTSWTAEDVEGWLKVHAADHAAAVNADKEVDPDADLFTQGFDSISVTFLKNCIIGSLSSSSDRDLQASALRIDQNIIFSSPSICQLARSVINAVLQRNGTTTVDAKADIDNMIERYSVGLTN
;
A
#
# COMPACT_ATOMS: atom_id res chain seq x y z
N MET A 1 -10.99 13.69 5.43
CA MET A 1 -9.80 12.81 5.52
C MET A 1 -8.98 13.07 6.77
N GLU A 2 -8.20 14.16 6.90
CA GLU A 2 -7.31 14.37 8.07
C GLU A 2 -8.03 14.30 9.42
N SER A 3 -9.24 14.84 9.54
CA SER A 3 -10.03 14.79 10.78
C SER A 3 -10.43 13.37 11.19
N ILE A 4 -10.64 12.48 10.21
CA ILE A 4 -10.97 11.06 10.43
C ILE A 4 -9.70 10.35 10.92
N ILE A 5 -8.57 10.56 10.26
CA ILE A 5 -7.28 9.99 10.64
C ILE A 5 -6.87 10.48 12.05
N CYS A 6 -7.07 11.76 12.38
CA CYS A 6 -6.80 12.31 13.71
C CYS A 6 -7.74 11.78 14.81
N ALA A 7 -8.87 11.16 14.46
CA ALA A 7 -9.74 10.52 15.45
C ALA A 7 -9.17 9.18 15.95
N SER A 8 -8.19 8.62 15.23
CA SER A 8 -7.46 7.41 15.61
C SER A 8 -6.82 7.55 17.00
N PRO A 9 -6.89 6.52 17.86
CA PRO A 9 -6.21 6.52 19.14
C PRO A 9 -4.67 6.55 19.00
N TYR A 10 -4.13 6.26 17.82
CA TYR A 10 -2.69 6.17 17.56
C TYR A 10 -2.09 7.46 17.01
N VAL A 11 -2.94 8.44 16.66
CA VAL A 11 -2.53 9.65 15.95
C VAL A 11 -2.76 10.88 16.83
N THR A 12 -1.76 11.76 16.90
CA THR A 12 -1.89 13.11 17.46
C THR A 12 -2.36 14.09 16.40
N SER A 13 -1.77 14.02 15.21
CA SER A 13 -2.03 14.93 14.11
C SER A 13 -1.67 14.30 12.77
N ALA A 14 -2.42 14.64 11.73
CA ALA A 14 -2.20 14.17 10.37
C ALA A 14 -2.24 15.36 9.40
N VAL A 15 -1.32 15.37 8.42
CA VAL A 15 -1.24 16.39 7.37
C VAL A 15 -1.16 15.71 6.03
N ILE A 16 -2.13 15.97 5.15
CA ILE A 16 -2.11 15.46 3.77
C ILE A 16 -1.15 16.30 2.93
N PHE A 17 -0.35 15.62 2.12
CA PHE A 17 0.56 16.20 1.13
C PHE A 17 0.29 15.60 -0.28
N GLY A 18 0.97 16.14 -1.29
CA GLY A 18 0.82 15.68 -2.69
C GLY A 18 0.07 16.65 -3.61
N HIS A 19 -0.02 17.93 -3.25
CA HIS A 19 -0.54 18.94 -4.18
C HIS A 19 0.33 19.03 -5.44
N GLY A 20 -0.27 18.80 -6.61
CA GLY A 20 0.46 18.77 -7.88
C GLY A 20 1.29 17.50 -8.12
N ARG A 21 1.10 16.44 -7.32
CA ARG A 21 1.71 15.12 -7.51
C ARG A 21 0.65 14.11 -8.00
N ASN A 22 1.12 12.98 -8.53
CA ASN A 22 0.26 11.94 -9.11
C ASN A 22 -0.55 11.15 -8.06
N GLN A 23 -0.11 11.15 -6.81
CA GLN A 23 -0.76 10.48 -5.69
C GLN A 23 -0.73 11.40 -4.48
N VAL A 24 -1.71 11.26 -3.60
CA VAL A 24 -1.72 11.95 -2.31
C VAL A 24 -1.11 11.06 -1.23
N GLY A 25 -0.47 11.68 -0.25
CA GLY A 25 0.04 11.00 0.92
C GLY A 25 -0.32 11.71 2.20
N VAL A 26 -0.01 11.07 3.32
CA VAL A 26 -0.29 11.60 4.66
C VAL A 26 0.96 11.51 5.52
N LEU A 27 1.30 12.62 6.16
CA LEU A 27 2.28 12.67 7.24
C LEU A 27 1.52 12.53 8.56
N ILE A 28 1.86 11.50 9.33
CA ILE A 28 1.22 11.16 10.60
C ILE A 28 2.20 11.42 11.73
N GLU A 29 1.73 12.16 12.73
CA GLU A 29 2.42 12.30 14.01
C GLU A 29 1.82 11.31 15.01
N PRO A 30 2.60 10.32 15.49
CA PRO A 30 2.11 9.34 16.45
C PRO A 30 1.64 10.00 17.75
N ARG A 31 0.73 9.32 18.44
CA ARG A 31 0.34 9.67 19.81
C ARG A 31 1.47 9.36 20.78
N ALA A 32 1.56 10.16 21.85
CA ALA A 32 2.45 9.84 22.97
C ALA A 32 2.16 8.42 23.50
N GLY A 33 3.20 7.59 23.63
CA GLY A 33 3.11 6.16 23.95
C GLY A 33 2.87 5.25 22.74
N CYS A 34 2.75 5.81 21.54
CA CYS A 34 2.70 5.10 20.26
C CYS A 34 3.85 5.54 19.34
N GLU A 35 4.88 6.20 19.88
CA GLU A 35 6.07 6.52 19.12
C GLU A 35 6.73 5.24 18.61
N ILE A 36 7.26 5.32 17.40
CA ILE A 36 8.03 4.26 16.77
C ILE A 36 9.41 4.78 16.40
N ASP A 37 10.37 3.87 16.32
CA ASP A 37 11.59 4.12 15.56
C ASP A 37 11.24 4.03 14.07
N ILE A 38 11.36 5.15 13.34
CA ILE A 38 11.03 5.20 11.90
C ILE A 38 12.09 4.52 11.03
N ASP A 39 13.30 4.31 11.56
CA ASP A 39 14.39 3.60 10.90
C ASP A 39 14.29 2.08 11.13
N ASP A 40 13.47 1.64 12.10
CA ASP A 40 13.07 0.25 12.27
C ASP A 40 11.88 -0.07 11.34
N GLU A 41 12.20 -0.73 10.22
CA GLU A 41 11.23 -1.10 9.19
C GLU A 41 10.05 -1.92 9.74
N LYS A 42 10.29 -2.75 10.75
CA LYS A 42 9.24 -3.59 11.35
C LYS A 42 8.26 -2.73 12.15
N GLN A 43 8.77 -1.84 12.99
CA GLN A 43 7.91 -0.91 13.75
C GLN A 43 7.14 0.03 12.83
N LEU A 44 7.77 0.51 11.77
CA LEU A 44 7.11 1.34 10.76
C LEU A 44 5.99 0.58 10.05
N ALA A 45 6.22 -0.67 9.65
CA ALA A 45 5.21 -1.52 9.03
C ALA A 45 4.04 -1.80 9.97
N GLU A 46 4.31 -2.17 11.23
CA GLU A 46 3.30 -2.41 12.25
C GLU A 46 2.46 -1.16 12.51
N PHE A 47 3.08 0.02 12.62
CA PHE A 47 2.35 1.28 12.81
C PHE A 47 1.46 1.59 11.61
N ARG A 48 1.98 1.47 10.38
CA ARG A 48 1.18 1.67 9.15
C ARG A 48 -0.02 0.74 9.10
N ASN A 49 0.17 -0.54 9.40
CA ASN A 49 -0.91 -1.52 9.48
C ASN A 49 -1.95 -1.12 10.55
N ARG A 50 -1.49 -0.57 11.67
CA ARG A 50 -2.34 -0.17 12.80
C ARG A 50 -3.23 1.04 12.49
N VAL A 51 -2.73 2.01 11.73
CA VAL A 51 -3.51 3.21 11.32
C VAL A 51 -4.26 3.00 10.00
N TRP A 52 -4.01 1.90 9.28
CA TRP A 52 -4.61 1.64 7.97
C TRP A 52 -6.16 1.65 8.01
N PRO A 53 -6.85 1.01 8.97
CA PRO A 53 -8.31 1.04 9.00
C PRO A 53 -8.89 2.46 9.09
N ASP A 54 -8.25 3.34 9.86
CA ASP A 54 -8.67 4.75 9.99
C ASP A 54 -8.45 5.54 8.67
N ILE A 55 -7.41 5.17 7.92
CA ILE A 55 -7.11 5.74 6.60
C ILE A 55 -8.08 5.22 5.54
N GLU A 56 -8.45 3.94 5.59
CA GLU A 56 -9.49 3.38 4.73
C GLU A 56 -10.83 4.08 4.94
N ASP A 57 -11.20 4.33 6.20
CA ASP A 57 -12.38 5.12 6.52
C ASP A 57 -12.27 6.55 5.98
N ALA A 58 -11.10 7.17 6.05
CA ALA A 58 -10.86 8.46 5.41
C ALA A 58 -10.97 8.40 3.88
N ASN A 59 -10.52 7.32 3.25
CA ASN A 59 -10.55 7.10 1.80
C ASN A 59 -11.96 6.88 1.25
N LYS A 60 -12.90 6.37 2.06
CA LYS A 60 -14.32 6.22 1.67
C LYS A 60 -14.97 7.58 1.35
N GLU A 61 -14.55 8.63 2.05
CA GLU A 61 -15.00 10.00 1.84
C GLU A 61 -14.23 10.75 0.74
N ALA A 62 -13.20 10.11 0.16
CA ALA A 62 -12.32 10.72 -0.83
C ALA A 62 -12.67 10.26 -2.26
N PRO A 63 -12.64 11.18 -3.26
CA PRO A 63 -12.60 10.79 -4.66
C PRO A 63 -11.49 9.78 -4.94
N ALA A 64 -11.71 8.86 -5.89
CA ALA A 64 -10.78 7.78 -6.20
C ALA A 64 -9.32 8.24 -6.45
N PHE A 65 -9.14 9.39 -7.13
CA PHE A 65 -7.83 9.98 -7.43
C PHE A 65 -7.12 10.61 -6.21
N SER A 66 -7.81 10.73 -5.07
CA SER A 66 -7.31 11.36 -3.84
C SER A 66 -7.35 10.42 -2.64
N ARG A 67 -7.44 9.11 -2.89
CA ARG A 67 -7.28 8.11 -1.85
C ARG A 67 -5.81 7.95 -1.50
N ILE A 68 -5.52 7.79 -0.21
CA ILE A 68 -4.19 7.59 0.33
C ILE A 68 -3.87 6.10 0.27
N PHE A 69 -2.70 5.75 -0.23
CA PHE A 69 -2.20 4.38 -0.21
C PHE A 69 -1.28 4.15 1.00
N GLN A 70 -1.15 2.91 1.46
CA GLN A 70 -0.40 2.60 2.68
C GLN A 70 1.07 2.99 2.58
N GLU A 71 1.64 2.88 1.39
CA GLU A 71 2.99 3.33 1.09
C GLU A 71 3.14 4.84 1.08
N MET A 72 2.04 5.58 0.91
CA MET A 72 2.02 7.04 0.96
C MET A 72 1.86 7.57 2.40
N ILE A 73 2.00 6.70 3.41
CA ILE A 73 2.01 7.04 4.82
C ILE A 73 3.45 7.31 5.27
N LEU A 74 3.73 8.56 5.60
CA LEU A 74 4.97 9.00 6.24
C LEU A 74 4.71 9.24 7.73
N VAL A 75 5.67 8.88 8.59
CA VAL A 75 5.57 9.07 10.04
C VAL A 75 6.59 10.13 10.48
N THR A 76 6.20 11.03 11.37
CA THR A 76 7.12 12.04 11.89
C THR A 76 8.16 11.42 12.81
N HIS A 77 9.43 11.81 12.65
CA HIS A 77 10.47 11.56 13.65
C HIS A 77 10.14 12.26 14.99
N SER A 78 10.45 11.59 16.11
CA SER A 78 10.18 12.09 17.47
C SER A 78 10.91 13.41 17.78
N GLU A 79 12.12 13.58 17.26
CA GLU A 79 12.92 14.80 17.39
C GLU A 79 12.51 15.93 16.41
N LYS A 80 11.61 15.63 15.46
CA LYS A 80 11.16 16.56 14.41
C LYS A 80 9.63 16.69 14.39
N PRO A 81 8.93 16.96 15.50
CA PRO A 81 7.47 16.96 15.52
C PRO A 81 6.86 18.02 14.58
N MET A 82 5.56 17.92 14.33
CA MET A 82 4.86 18.87 13.47
C MET A 82 4.93 20.29 14.03
N LEU A 83 5.15 21.27 13.14
CA LEU A 83 5.24 22.68 13.52
C LEU A 83 3.88 23.20 13.93
N ARG A 84 3.82 23.95 15.05
CA ARG A 84 2.58 24.47 15.62
C ARG A 84 2.64 25.97 15.86
N ALA A 85 1.51 26.64 15.65
CA ALA A 85 1.33 28.04 16.06
C ALA A 85 1.04 28.14 17.57
N GLY A 86 0.98 29.36 18.11
CA GLY A 86 0.82 29.64 19.55
C GLY A 86 -0.45 29.10 20.25
N LYS A 87 -1.33 28.37 19.53
CA LYS A 87 -2.49 27.64 20.08
C LYS A 87 -2.42 26.13 19.83
N GLY A 88 -1.25 25.58 19.52
CA GLY A 88 -1.06 24.16 19.22
C GLY A 88 -1.57 23.71 17.85
N THR A 89 -2.11 24.64 17.04
CA THR A 89 -2.59 24.36 15.69
C THR A 89 -1.43 24.03 14.76
N VAL A 90 -1.50 22.88 14.07
CA VAL A 90 -0.47 22.46 13.11
C VAL A 90 -0.40 23.42 11.92
N MET A 91 0.80 23.93 11.69
CA MET A 91 1.15 24.78 10.55
C MET A 91 1.47 23.90 9.35
N LYS A 92 0.43 23.41 8.66
CA LYS A 92 0.54 22.42 7.57
C LYS A 92 1.59 22.75 6.52
N LYS A 93 1.56 23.96 5.95
CA LYS A 93 2.53 24.38 4.91
C LYS A 93 3.97 24.37 5.42
N ALA A 94 4.18 24.84 6.65
CA ALA A 94 5.51 24.86 7.26
C ALA A 94 5.99 23.43 7.59
N THR A 95 5.07 22.56 8.04
CA THR A 95 5.36 21.15 8.34
C THR A 95 5.70 20.36 7.08
N ILE A 96 4.93 20.53 6.00
CA ILE A 96 5.24 19.91 4.70
C ILE A 96 6.61 20.37 4.21
N LYS A 97 6.93 21.66 4.34
CA LYS A 97 8.27 22.18 3.97
C LYS A 97 9.37 21.59 4.85
N LEU A 98 9.11 21.41 6.14
CA LEU A 98 10.06 20.78 7.07
C LEU A 98 10.34 19.32 6.67
N TYR A 99 9.37 18.61 6.11
CA TYR A 99 9.45 17.21 5.66
C TYR A 99 9.62 17.04 4.15
N GLU A 100 10.04 18.09 3.44
CA GLU A 100 10.07 18.10 1.98
C GLU A 100 11.01 17.01 1.41
N GLU A 101 12.16 16.80 2.04
CA GLU A 101 13.13 15.79 1.62
C GLU A 101 12.58 14.37 1.77
N GLU A 102 11.98 14.04 2.92
CA GLU A 102 11.39 12.73 3.17
C GLU A 102 10.18 12.45 2.28
N ILE A 103 9.35 13.47 2.04
CA ILE A 103 8.22 13.39 1.11
C ILE A 103 8.72 13.11 -0.31
N ASN A 104 9.74 13.84 -0.77
CA ASN A 104 10.30 13.64 -2.11
C ASN A 104 10.94 12.25 -2.25
N SER A 105 11.71 11.81 -1.26
CA SER A 105 12.29 10.45 -1.24
C SER A 105 11.20 9.37 -1.28
N LEU A 106 10.07 9.58 -0.60
CA LEU A 106 8.94 8.66 -0.66
C LEU A 106 8.37 8.54 -2.08
N TYR A 107 8.14 9.67 -2.75
CA TYR A 107 7.70 9.67 -4.14
C TYR A 107 8.70 8.96 -5.06
N GLU A 108 10.00 9.21 -4.90
CA GLU A 108 11.05 8.55 -5.68
C GLU A 108 11.04 7.03 -5.50
N LYS A 109 10.84 6.53 -4.28
CA LYS A 109 10.71 5.09 -4.01
C LYS A 109 9.49 4.48 -4.70
N VAL A 110 8.34 5.15 -4.62
CA VAL A 110 7.08 4.70 -5.25
C VAL A 110 7.18 4.72 -6.77
N GLU A 111 7.71 5.80 -7.35
CA GLU A 111 7.94 5.91 -8.79
C GLU A 111 8.98 4.88 -9.27
N GLY A 112 10.03 4.63 -8.48
CA GLY A 112 11.03 3.60 -8.74
C GLY A 112 10.41 2.20 -8.84
N SER A 113 9.54 1.83 -7.88
CA SER A 113 8.82 0.54 -7.92
C SER A 113 7.87 0.43 -9.12
N THR A 114 7.18 1.50 -9.47
CA THR A 114 6.31 1.53 -10.66
C THR A 114 7.13 1.33 -11.94
N ARG A 115 8.29 1.97 -12.04
CA ARG A 115 9.21 1.82 -13.19
C ARG A 115 9.82 0.42 -13.28
N ALA A 116 10.11 -0.23 -12.16
CA ALA A 116 10.59 -1.62 -12.16
C ALA A 116 9.57 -2.53 -12.86
N GLY A 117 8.27 -2.36 -12.57
CA GLY A 117 7.20 -3.10 -13.24
C GLY A 117 7.13 -2.89 -14.75
N ILE A 118 7.38 -1.67 -15.25
CA ILE A 118 7.36 -1.35 -16.68
C ILE A 118 8.40 -2.17 -17.46
N ASN A 119 9.53 -2.49 -16.83
CA ASN A 119 10.61 -3.24 -17.49
C ASN A 119 10.33 -4.76 -17.60
N VAL A 120 9.28 -5.25 -16.93
CA VAL A 120 8.86 -6.65 -17.00
C VAL A 120 7.76 -6.79 -18.07
N PRO A 121 7.97 -7.61 -19.12
CA PRO A 121 6.94 -7.85 -20.13
C PRO A 121 5.64 -8.37 -19.51
N LEU A 122 4.50 -7.96 -20.06
CA LEU A 122 3.19 -8.49 -19.68
C LEU A 122 3.11 -10.00 -19.97
N PRO A 123 2.24 -10.74 -19.25
CA PRO A 123 2.05 -12.17 -19.49
C PRO A 123 1.53 -12.42 -20.91
N THR A 124 1.90 -13.57 -21.49
CA THR A 124 1.56 -13.92 -22.88
C THR A 124 0.06 -14.18 -23.05
N SER A 125 -0.59 -14.69 -21.99
CA SER A 125 -2.04 -14.77 -21.87
C SER A 125 -2.50 -14.45 -20.44
N TRP A 126 -3.79 -14.15 -20.26
CA TRP A 126 -4.39 -13.90 -18.94
C TRP A 126 -4.93 -15.19 -18.30
N THR A 127 -4.15 -16.26 -18.37
CA THR A 127 -4.44 -17.53 -17.67
C THR A 127 -3.78 -17.53 -16.30
N ALA A 128 -4.25 -18.40 -15.38
CA ALA A 128 -3.68 -18.49 -14.04
C ALA A 128 -2.18 -18.78 -14.07
N GLU A 129 -1.74 -19.75 -14.88
CA GLU A 129 -0.33 -20.15 -15.03
C GLU A 129 0.56 -18.98 -15.49
N ASP A 130 0.17 -18.29 -16.56
CA ASP A 130 0.96 -17.18 -17.11
C ASP A 130 1.03 -15.98 -16.15
N VAL A 131 -0.07 -15.66 -15.46
CA VAL A 131 -0.12 -14.54 -14.52
C VAL A 131 0.63 -14.87 -13.22
N GLU A 132 0.56 -16.11 -12.74
CA GLU A 132 1.37 -16.56 -11.60
C GLU A 132 2.87 -16.50 -11.93
N GLY A 133 3.28 -16.98 -13.11
CA GLY A 133 4.66 -16.87 -13.57
C GLY A 133 5.13 -15.42 -13.66
N TRP A 134 4.28 -14.54 -14.17
CA TRP A 134 4.55 -13.11 -14.24
C TRP A 134 4.65 -12.44 -12.87
N LEU A 135 3.76 -12.76 -11.93
CA LEU A 135 3.82 -12.27 -10.56
C LEU A 135 5.05 -12.78 -9.82
N LYS A 136 5.48 -14.02 -10.07
CA LYS A 136 6.72 -14.56 -9.53
C LYS A 136 7.95 -13.78 -9.97
N VAL A 137 7.99 -13.27 -11.22
CA VAL A 137 9.10 -12.41 -11.67
C VAL A 137 9.16 -11.13 -10.85
N HIS A 138 8.03 -10.45 -10.65
CA HIS A 138 7.97 -9.25 -9.81
C HIS A 138 8.30 -9.52 -8.34
N ALA A 139 7.85 -10.67 -7.83
CA ALA A 139 8.13 -11.12 -6.47
C ALA A 139 9.61 -11.50 -6.29
N ALA A 140 10.23 -12.11 -7.30
CA ALA A 140 11.63 -12.52 -7.29
C ALA A 140 12.60 -11.32 -7.38
N ASP A 141 12.27 -10.27 -8.13
CA ASP A 141 13.07 -9.04 -8.15
C ASP A 141 13.14 -8.37 -6.76
N HIS A 142 12.11 -8.55 -5.93
CA HIS A 142 12.13 -8.12 -4.55
C HIS A 142 12.78 -9.14 -3.60
N ALA A 143 12.48 -10.43 -3.77
CA ALA A 143 13.08 -11.51 -2.97
C ALA A 143 14.61 -11.57 -3.16
N ALA A 144 15.15 -11.28 -4.35
CA ALA A 144 16.59 -11.19 -4.57
C ALA A 144 17.25 -10.06 -3.76
N ALA A 145 16.50 -9.02 -3.39
CA ALA A 145 16.99 -7.92 -2.56
C ALA A 145 16.86 -8.20 -1.05
N VAL A 146 15.89 -9.02 -0.63
CA VAL A 146 15.51 -9.19 0.80
C VAL A 146 15.72 -10.62 1.33
N ASN A 147 15.54 -11.64 0.51
CA ASN A 147 15.54 -13.06 0.89
C ASN A 147 16.42 -13.89 -0.05
N ALA A 148 17.69 -14.06 0.33
CA ALA A 148 18.68 -14.89 -0.34
C ALA A 148 18.09 -16.24 -0.85
N ASP A 149 17.97 -16.37 -2.17
CA ASP A 149 17.75 -17.60 -2.95
C ASP A 149 16.55 -18.50 -2.58
N LYS A 150 15.52 -18.00 -1.89
CA LYS A 150 14.29 -18.77 -1.69
C LYS A 150 13.26 -18.51 -2.79
N GLU A 151 12.93 -19.55 -3.53
CA GLU A 151 11.83 -19.54 -4.51
C GLU A 151 10.49 -19.30 -3.78
N VAL A 152 9.69 -18.36 -4.28
CA VAL A 152 8.39 -18.01 -3.69
C VAL A 152 7.37 -19.10 -4.03
N ASP A 153 6.82 -19.74 -3.00
CA ASP A 153 5.73 -20.69 -3.10
C ASP A 153 4.44 -19.94 -3.46
N PRO A 154 3.79 -20.27 -4.60
CA PRO A 154 2.62 -19.54 -5.07
C PRO A 154 1.35 -19.77 -4.24
N ASP A 155 1.28 -20.86 -3.47
CA ASP A 155 0.13 -21.22 -2.65
C ASP A 155 0.28 -20.74 -1.20
N ALA A 156 1.52 -20.53 -0.74
CA ALA A 156 1.80 -20.05 0.60
C ALA A 156 1.54 -18.54 0.76
N ASP A 157 1.20 -18.14 1.97
CA ASP A 157 0.96 -16.74 2.33
C ASP A 157 2.26 -15.93 2.22
N LEU A 158 2.24 -14.82 1.47
CA LEU A 158 3.39 -13.97 1.18
C LEU A 158 4.04 -13.43 2.47
N PHE A 159 3.26 -13.08 3.50
CA PHE A 159 3.81 -12.59 4.77
C PHE A 159 4.55 -13.69 5.52
N THR A 160 4.07 -14.94 5.44
CA THR A 160 4.78 -16.10 6.01
C THR A 160 6.09 -16.41 5.27
N GLN A 161 6.20 -15.95 4.02
CA GLN A 161 7.39 -16.07 3.18
C GLN A 161 8.35 -14.88 3.31
N GLY A 162 8.09 -13.97 4.25
CA GLY A 162 8.96 -12.83 4.54
C GLY A 162 8.69 -11.59 3.70
N PHE A 163 7.54 -11.51 3.02
CA PHE A 163 7.07 -10.25 2.45
C PHE A 163 6.55 -9.36 3.58
N ASP A 164 7.04 -8.13 3.63
CA ASP A 164 6.51 -7.08 4.50
C ASP A 164 5.60 -6.12 3.72
N SER A 165 5.08 -5.11 4.40
CA SER A 165 4.20 -4.10 3.77
C SER A 165 4.90 -3.33 2.64
N ILE A 166 6.23 -3.22 2.65
CA ILE A 166 7.02 -2.55 1.61
C ILE A 166 7.13 -3.45 0.38
N SER A 167 7.44 -4.73 0.57
CA SER A 167 7.51 -5.77 -0.45
C SER A 167 6.18 -5.93 -1.18
N VAL A 168 5.09 -5.95 -0.40
CA VAL A 168 3.70 -6.03 -0.89
C VAL A 168 3.37 -4.79 -1.72
N THR A 169 3.69 -3.60 -1.22
CA THR A 169 3.55 -2.36 -1.98
C THR A 169 4.32 -2.39 -3.28
N PHE A 170 5.58 -2.83 -3.23
CA PHE A 170 6.46 -2.88 -4.39
C PHE A 170 5.85 -3.76 -5.47
N LEU A 171 5.41 -4.97 -5.11
CA LEU A 171 4.71 -5.89 -5.99
C LEU A 171 3.45 -5.25 -6.61
N LYS A 172 2.64 -4.55 -5.82
CA LYS A 172 1.46 -3.81 -6.31
C LYS A 172 1.84 -2.76 -7.36
N ASN A 173 2.85 -1.95 -7.07
CA ASN A 173 3.27 -0.86 -7.94
C ASN A 173 3.89 -1.40 -9.23
N CYS A 174 4.59 -2.53 -9.17
CA CYS A 174 5.08 -3.21 -10.35
C CYS A 174 3.92 -3.67 -11.25
N ILE A 175 2.89 -4.31 -10.68
CA ILE A 175 1.69 -4.72 -11.41
C ILE A 175 1.02 -3.51 -12.08
N ILE A 176 0.80 -2.43 -11.32
CA ILE A 176 0.19 -1.19 -11.83
C ILE A 176 1.06 -0.60 -12.96
N GLY A 177 2.38 -0.56 -12.79
CA GLY A 177 3.34 -0.05 -13.76
C GLY A 177 3.29 -0.81 -15.09
N SER A 178 3.36 -2.14 -15.05
CA SER A 178 3.27 -2.96 -16.26
C SER A 178 1.93 -2.76 -16.97
N LEU A 179 0.81 -2.77 -16.24
CA LEU A 179 -0.53 -2.57 -16.81
C LEU A 179 -0.69 -1.18 -17.44
N SER A 180 -0.21 -0.14 -16.77
CA SER A 180 -0.31 1.25 -17.21
C SER A 180 0.57 1.56 -18.44
N SER A 181 1.67 0.82 -18.62
CA SER A 181 2.55 0.95 -19.79
C SER A 181 2.05 0.23 -21.04
N SER A 182 0.99 -0.57 -20.93
CA SER A 182 0.42 -1.31 -22.05
C SER A 182 -0.04 -0.37 -23.18
N SER A 183 0.11 -0.79 -24.43
CA SER A 183 -0.48 -0.10 -25.58
C SER A 183 -2.00 -0.32 -25.69
N ASP A 184 -2.53 -1.31 -24.97
CA ASP A 184 -3.95 -1.59 -24.87
C ASP A 184 -4.62 -0.68 -23.83
N ARG A 185 -5.55 0.17 -24.28
CA ARG A 185 -6.27 1.12 -23.42
C ARG A 185 -7.12 0.43 -22.34
N ASP A 186 -7.62 -0.78 -22.60
CA ASP A 186 -8.42 -1.51 -21.63
C ASP A 186 -7.54 -2.07 -20.51
N LEU A 187 -6.31 -2.49 -20.83
CA LEU A 187 -5.30 -2.86 -19.85
C LEU A 187 -4.84 -1.67 -19.02
N GLN A 188 -4.62 -0.50 -19.65
CA GLN A 188 -4.33 0.73 -18.91
C GLN A 188 -5.46 1.09 -17.94
N ALA A 189 -6.72 0.99 -18.37
CA ALA A 189 -7.87 1.24 -17.50
C ALA A 189 -7.99 0.21 -16.36
N SER A 190 -7.47 -1.01 -16.55
CA SER A 190 -7.44 -2.06 -15.52
C SER A 190 -6.51 -1.70 -14.36
N ALA A 191 -5.42 -0.96 -14.62
CA ALA A 191 -4.51 -0.50 -13.58
C ALA A 191 -5.22 0.36 -12.52
N LEU A 192 -6.25 1.12 -12.91
CA LEU A 192 -7.09 1.92 -12.01
C LEU A 192 -8.12 1.08 -11.23
N ARG A 193 -8.36 -0.17 -11.64
CA ARG A 193 -9.26 -1.13 -10.98
C ARG A 193 -8.56 -2.06 -10.00
N ILE A 194 -7.23 -2.11 -10.02
CA ILE A 194 -6.47 -2.87 -9.04
C ILE A 194 -6.75 -2.27 -7.66
N ASP A 195 -7.47 -3.02 -6.84
CA ASP A 195 -7.95 -2.56 -5.54
C ASP A 195 -6.78 -2.34 -4.57
N GLN A 196 -6.96 -1.39 -3.65
CA GLN A 196 -5.94 -0.99 -2.67
C GLN A 196 -5.54 -2.14 -1.75
N ASN A 197 -6.50 -3.02 -1.45
CA ASN A 197 -6.32 -4.16 -0.58
C ASN A 197 -6.05 -5.45 -1.35
N ILE A 198 -5.85 -5.40 -2.68
CA ILE A 198 -5.79 -6.61 -3.51
C ILE A 198 -4.77 -7.65 -3.00
N ILE A 199 -3.66 -7.23 -2.41
CA ILE A 199 -2.63 -8.14 -1.87
C ILE A 199 -2.97 -8.60 -0.44
N PHE A 200 -3.69 -7.78 0.34
CA PHE A 200 -4.19 -8.20 1.65
C PHE A 200 -5.38 -9.17 1.54
N SER A 201 -6.25 -8.97 0.55
CA SER A 201 -7.35 -9.88 0.20
C SER A 201 -6.88 -11.09 -0.62
N SER A 202 -5.65 -11.03 -1.15
CA SER A 202 -5.02 -12.12 -1.90
C SER A 202 -3.65 -12.47 -1.32
N PRO A 203 -3.62 -13.13 -0.15
CA PRO A 203 -2.38 -13.38 0.59
C PRO A 203 -1.36 -14.28 -0.11
N SER A 204 -1.73 -15.03 -1.15
CA SER A 204 -0.79 -15.84 -1.95
C SER A 204 -0.70 -15.38 -3.41
N ILE A 205 0.36 -15.76 -4.13
CA ILE A 205 0.52 -15.42 -5.57
C ILE A 205 -0.64 -16.00 -6.39
N CYS A 206 -1.11 -17.22 -6.08
CA CYS A 206 -2.23 -17.83 -6.79
C CYS A 206 -3.53 -17.01 -6.62
N GLN A 207 -3.80 -16.55 -5.39
CA GLN A 207 -4.96 -15.69 -5.14
C GLN A 207 -4.80 -14.34 -5.83
N LEU A 208 -3.59 -13.77 -5.80
CA LEU A 208 -3.31 -12.47 -6.41
C LEU A 208 -3.44 -12.54 -7.93
N ALA A 209 -2.98 -13.64 -8.55
CA ALA A 209 -3.15 -13.90 -9.97
C ALA A 209 -4.63 -13.92 -10.37
N ARG A 210 -5.48 -14.60 -9.60
CA ARG A 210 -6.93 -14.61 -9.84
C ARG A 210 -7.55 -13.22 -9.72
N SER A 211 -7.15 -12.45 -8.72
CA SER A 211 -7.64 -11.07 -8.51
C SER A 211 -7.23 -10.14 -9.66
N VAL A 212 -5.97 -10.24 -10.12
CA VAL A 212 -5.48 -9.49 -11.29
C VAL A 212 -6.20 -9.91 -12.57
N ILE A 213 -6.35 -11.21 -12.81
CA ILE A 213 -7.10 -11.76 -13.94
C ILE A 213 -8.52 -11.22 -13.90
N ASN A 214 -9.20 -11.25 -12.76
CA ASN A 214 -10.53 -10.69 -12.62
C ASN A 214 -10.55 -9.19 -12.96
N ALA A 215 -9.65 -8.37 -12.40
CA ALA A 215 -9.59 -6.93 -12.68
C ALA A 215 -9.39 -6.61 -14.17
N VAL A 216 -8.65 -7.45 -14.89
CA VAL A 216 -8.41 -7.35 -16.33
C VAL A 216 -9.57 -7.93 -17.16
N LEU A 217 -10.17 -9.04 -16.71
CA LEU A 217 -11.25 -9.76 -17.40
C LEU A 217 -12.66 -9.28 -17.07
N GLN A 218 -12.86 -8.40 -16.07
CA GLN A 218 -14.12 -7.66 -15.82
C GLN A 218 -14.52 -6.71 -16.99
N ARG A 219 -14.06 -7.01 -18.20
CA ARG A 219 -14.58 -6.63 -19.52
C ARG A 219 -16.09 -6.89 -19.64
N ASN A 220 -16.66 -7.83 -18.86
CA ASN A 220 -18.07 -8.23 -18.90
C ASN A 220 -18.67 -8.15 -17.49
N GLY A 221 -19.77 -7.42 -17.33
CA GLY A 221 -20.24 -6.93 -16.03
C GLY A 221 -20.56 -7.96 -14.93
N THR A 222 -20.71 -7.38 -13.73
CA THR A 222 -21.29 -7.94 -12.50
C THR A 222 -20.62 -9.17 -11.90
N THR A 223 -19.80 -8.97 -10.86
CA THR A 223 -20.00 -9.73 -9.61
C THR A 223 -19.49 -8.96 -8.41
N THR A 224 -20.43 -8.69 -7.50
CA THR A 224 -20.21 -8.27 -6.11
C THR A 224 -19.33 -9.31 -5.43
N VAL A 225 -18.06 -8.98 -5.16
CA VAL A 225 -17.25 -9.81 -4.27
C VAL A 225 -17.63 -9.45 -2.85
N ASP A 226 -17.86 -10.52 -2.09
CA ASP A 226 -18.53 -10.60 -0.81
C ASP A 226 -17.75 -9.86 0.29
N ALA A 227 -18.10 -8.59 0.49
CA ALA A 227 -17.59 -7.73 1.56
C ALA A 227 -17.80 -8.31 2.98
N LYS A 228 -18.56 -9.41 3.11
CA LYS A 228 -18.79 -10.12 4.37
C LYS A 228 -17.68 -11.14 4.66
N ALA A 229 -17.16 -11.81 3.64
CA ALA A 229 -16.04 -12.75 3.79
C ALA A 229 -14.72 -12.03 4.14
N ASP A 230 -14.56 -10.80 3.67
CA ASP A 230 -13.41 -9.95 3.99
C ASP A 230 -13.39 -9.52 5.47
N ILE A 231 -14.56 -9.28 6.08
CA ILE A 231 -14.67 -8.90 7.49
C ILE A 231 -14.38 -10.10 8.41
N ASP A 232 -14.87 -11.28 8.06
CA ASP A 232 -14.67 -12.50 8.86
C ASP A 232 -13.20 -12.97 8.82
N ASN A 233 -12.52 -12.86 7.66
CA ASN A 233 -11.07 -13.12 7.55
C ASN A 233 -10.22 -12.06 8.29
N MET A 234 -10.69 -10.81 8.36
CA MET A 234 -10.04 -9.76 9.16
C MET A 234 -10.10 -10.09 10.66
N ILE A 235 -11.26 -10.53 11.15
CA ILE A 235 -11.44 -10.86 12.57
C ILE A 235 -10.56 -12.07 12.96
N GLU A 236 -10.45 -13.08 12.09
CA GLU A 236 -9.69 -14.30 12.39
C GLU A 236 -8.16 -14.04 12.38
N ARG A 237 -7.64 -13.21 11.46
CA ARG A 237 -6.20 -12.89 11.41
C ARG A 237 -5.70 -12.03 12.58
N TYR A 238 -6.55 -11.19 13.17
CA TYR A 238 -6.19 -10.33 14.31
C TYR A 238 -6.53 -10.93 15.69
N SER A 239 -7.19 -12.09 15.76
CA SER A 239 -7.52 -12.76 17.04
C SER A 239 -6.54 -13.86 17.45
N VAL A 240 -5.65 -14.32 16.56
CA VAL A 240 -4.65 -15.36 16.87
C VAL A 240 -3.49 -14.85 17.77
N GLY A 241 -3.42 -13.54 18.06
CA GLY A 241 -2.43 -12.95 18.96
C GLY A 241 -2.93 -12.64 20.39
N LEU A 242 -4.20 -12.91 20.72
CA LEU A 242 -4.82 -12.47 21.99
C LEU A 242 -4.97 -13.58 23.06
N THR A 243 -4.32 -14.73 22.88
CA THR A 243 -4.31 -15.80 23.90
C THR A 243 -2.90 -16.11 24.39
N ASN A 244 -2.41 -15.31 25.34
CA ASN A 244 -2.12 -15.71 26.74
C ASN A 244 -1.37 -14.61 27.48
#